data_AF-A0A7S1NF18-F1
#
_entry.id   AF-A0A7S1NF18-F1
#
_cell.length_a   1.000
_cell.length_b   1.000
_cell.length_c   1.000
_cell.angle_alpha   90.00
_cell.angle_beta   90.00
_cell.angle_gamma   90.00
#
_symmetry.space_group_name_H-M   'P 1'
#
loop_
_entity.id
_entity.type
_entity.pdbx_description
1 polymer ?
#
loop_
_entity_poly.entity_id
_entity_poly.type
_entity_poly.pdbx_seq_one_letter_code
_entity_poly.pdbx_strand_id
1 'polypeptide(L)'
;FHFMLVYASMFVTLAWLGHWSFGMDKEPFSNMPAALSTCFQMLVGEYPWGPDYTEGTPQKIWMVVYTFLIFFVTVNVLLAIIVEAFLRVKKGNEDDASAKNILLDLLLLP
;
A
#
# COMPACT_ATOMS: atom_id res chain seq x y z
N PHE A 1 -12.83 2.46 -0.18
CA PHE A 1 -13.25 1.06 -0.43
C PHE A 1 -12.69 0.51 -1.74
N HIS A 2 -12.91 1.16 -2.89
CA HIS A 2 -12.38 0.74 -4.20
C HIS A 2 -10.87 0.42 -4.19
N PHE A 3 -10.04 1.32 -3.64
CA PHE A 3 -8.59 1.10 -3.54
C PHE A 3 -8.22 -0.15 -2.73
N MET A 4 -8.89 -0.40 -1.60
CA MET A 4 -8.65 -1.59 -0.77
C MET A 4 -8.92 -2.89 -1.52
N LEU A 5 -9.96 -2.91 -2.37
CA LEU A 5 -10.29 -4.07 -3.21
C LEU A 5 -9.21 -4.34 -4.26
N VAL A 6 -8.71 -3.28 -4.92
CA VAL A 6 -7.64 -3.38 -5.93
C VAL A 6 -6.32 -3.80 -5.27
N TYR A 7 -6.00 -3.24 -4.11
CA TYR A 7 -4.82 -3.64 -3.33
C TYR A 7 -4.91 -5.11 -2.90
N ALA A 8 -6.03 -5.53 -2.32
CA ALA A 8 -6.23 -6.90 -1.87
C ALA A 8 -6.15 -7.89 -3.03
N SER A 9 -6.75 -7.58 -4.19
CA SER A 9 -6.68 -8.46 -5.37
C SER A 9 -5.25 -8.57 -5.90
N MET A 10 -4.52 -7.47 -6.07
CA MET A 10 -3.12 -7.49 -6.51
C MET A 10 -2.22 -8.25 -5.51
N PHE A 11 -2.41 -8.02 -4.21
CA PHE A 11 -1.65 -8.69 -3.15
C PHE A 11 -1.86 -10.20 -3.18
N VAL A 12 -3.12 -10.66 -3.27
CA VAL A 12 -3.45 -12.09 -3.33
C VAL A 12 -2.95 -12.73 -4.62
N THR A 13 -3.08 -12.06 -5.78
CA THR A 13 -2.58 -12.60 -7.06
C THR A 13 -1.06 -12.77 -7.04
N LEU A 14 -0.31 -11.80 -6.49
CA LEU A 14 1.14 -11.91 -6.39
C LEU A 14 1.56 -12.97 -5.38
N ALA A 15 0.88 -13.08 -4.23
CA ALA A 15 1.11 -14.14 -3.26
C ALA A 15 0.83 -15.53 -3.85
N TRP A 16 -0.24 -15.65 -4.64
CA TRP A 16 -0.57 -16.87 -5.39
C TRP A 16 0.53 -17.23 -6.40
N LEU A 17 1.03 -16.25 -7.14
CA LEU A 17 2.10 -16.45 -8.11
C LEU A 17 3.42 -16.86 -7.44
N GLY A 18 3.72 -16.30 -6.27
CA GLY A 18 4.87 -16.71 -5.44
C GLY A 18 4.72 -18.14 -4.90
N HIS A 19 3.54 -18.49 -4.39
CA HIS A 19 3.22 -19.85 -3.94
C HIS A 19 3.36 -20.88 -5.07
N TRP A 20 2.80 -20.58 -6.25
CA TRP A 20 2.87 -21.48 -7.40
C TRP A 20 4.30 -21.65 -7.94
N SER A 21 5.08 -20.56 -7.96
CA SER A 21 6.42 -20.59 -8.57
C SER A 21 7.49 -21.15 -7.64
N PHE A 22 7.38 -20.93 -6.32
CA PHE A 22 8.44 -21.21 -5.35
C PHE A 22 8.00 -22.12 -4.20
N GLY A 23 6.72 -22.51 -4.13
CA GLY A 23 6.18 -23.26 -3.00
C GLY A 23 6.70 -24.69 -2.85
N MET A 24 7.23 -25.30 -3.90
CA MET A 24 7.86 -26.63 -3.82
C MET A 24 9.26 -26.59 -3.19
N ASP A 25 9.99 -25.50 -3.40
CA ASP A 25 11.39 -25.39 -3.03
C ASP A 25 11.60 -24.62 -1.71
N LYS A 26 10.65 -23.75 -1.34
CA LYS A 26 10.82 -22.77 -0.26
C LYS A 26 9.67 -22.84 0.75
N GLU A 27 10.00 -23.13 2.00
CA GLU A 27 9.05 -23.17 3.13
C GLU A 27 8.17 -21.89 3.27
N PRO A 28 8.70 -20.65 3.10
CA PRO A 28 7.88 -19.43 3.22
C PRO A 28 6.74 -19.35 2.20
N PHE A 29 6.86 -20.06 1.08
CA PHE A 29 5.86 -20.11 0.01
C PHE A 29 5.16 -21.48 -0.06
N SER A 30 5.35 -22.37 0.92
CA SER A 30 4.81 -23.74 0.91
C SER A 30 3.29 -23.83 0.95
N ASN A 31 2.64 -22.86 1.60
CA ASN A 31 1.19 -22.80 1.79
C ASN A 31 0.69 -21.40 1.46
N MET A 32 -0.56 -21.28 0.99
CA MET A 32 -1.17 -19.97 0.70
C MET A 32 -1.16 -19.00 1.91
N PRO A 33 -1.54 -19.41 3.14
CA PRO A 33 -1.46 -18.53 4.30
C PRO A 33 -0.02 -18.15 4.70
N ALA A 34 0.94 -19.05 4.46
CA ALA A 34 2.35 -18.78 4.70
C ALA A 34 2.90 -17.78 3.68
N ALA A 35 2.54 -17.92 2.41
CA ALA A 35 2.90 -16.98 1.35
C ALA A 35 2.32 -15.58 1.61
N LEU A 36 1.07 -15.49 2.06
CA LEU A 36 0.45 -14.21 2.45
C LEU A 36 1.17 -13.55 3.64
N SER A 37 1.50 -14.33 4.67
CA SER A 37 2.28 -13.84 5.82
C SER A 37 3.67 -13.36 5.40
N THR A 38 4.34 -14.11 4.52
CA THR A 38 5.65 -13.75 3.96
C THR A 38 5.57 -12.48 3.13
N CYS A 39 4.57 -12.35 2.25
CA CYS A 39 4.30 -11.12 1.52
C CYS A 39 4.07 -9.93 2.46
N PHE A 40 3.36 -10.13 3.57
CA PHE A 40 3.15 -9.08 4.57
C PHE A 40 4.44 -8.68 5.30
N GLN A 41 5.29 -9.65 5.67
CA GLN A 41 6.62 -9.38 6.23
C GLN A 41 7.49 -8.60 5.24
N MET A 42 7.51 -9.02 3.97
CA MET A 42 8.25 -8.33 2.90
C MET A 42 7.75 -6.90 2.67
N LEU A 43 6.44 -6.66 2.82
CA LEU A 43 5.87 -5.31 2.77
C LEU A 43 6.39 -4.41 3.90
N VAL A 44 6.57 -4.96 5.11
CA VAL A 44 7.17 -4.25 6.25
C VAL A 44 8.69 -4.08 6.09
N GLY A 45 9.30 -4.84 5.18
CA GLY A 45 10.74 -4.84 4.90
C GLY A 45 11.50 -5.95 5.63
N GLU A 46 10.80 -6.89 6.26
CA GLU A 46 11.38 -8.07 6.87
C GLU A 46 11.44 -9.20 5.85
N TYR A 47 12.65 -9.66 5.56
CA TYR A 47 12.90 -10.72 4.60
C TYR A 47 13.38 -11.98 5.33
N PRO A 48 12.63 -13.09 5.33
CA PRO A 48 12.97 -14.31 6.06
C PRO A 48 14.08 -15.14 5.39
N TRP A 49 14.90 -14.52 4.54
CA TRP A 49 15.96 -15.19 3.80
C TRP A 49 17.24 -15.22 4.63
N GLY A 50 17.53 -16.38 5.21
CA GLY A 50 18.80 -16.62 5.89
C GLY A 50 20.01 -16.67 4.93
N PRO A 51 21.24 -16.73 5.46
CA PRO A 51 22.47 -16.77 4.65
C PRO A 51 22.55 -17.96 3.67
N ASP A 52 21.83 -19.06 3.95
CA ASP A 52 21.78 -20.26 3.10
C ASP A 52 20.68 -20.19 2.01
N TYR A 53 19.96 -19.07 1.92
CA TYR A 53 18.85 -18.93 1.00
C TYR A 53 19.35 -18.70 -0.43
N THR A 54 19.44 -19.78 -1.22
CA THR A 54 19.79 -19.68 -2.64
C THR A 54 18.60 -19.22 -3.46
N GLU A 55 18.67 -18.00 -3.98
CA GLU A 55 17.65 -17.41 -4.86
C GLU A 55 17.98 -17.68 -6.33
N GLY A 56 17.05 -18.32 -7.04
CA GLY A 56 17.13 -18.39 -8.50
C GLY A 56 16.92 -17.02 -9.16
N THR A 57 17.46 -16.81 -10.36
CA THR A 57 17.16 -15.62 -11.19
C THR A 57 15.66 -15.28 -11.29
N PRO A 58 14.72 -16.22 -11.52
CA PRO A 58 13.29 -15.89 -11.58
C PRO A 58 12.74 -15.38 -10.24
N GLN A 59 13.28 -15.86 -9.12
CA GLN A 59 12.88 -15.43 -7.80
C GLN A 59 13.30 -13.98 -7.53
N LYS A 60 14.53 -13.61 -7.87
CA LYS A 60 15.02 -12.22 -7.75
C LYS A 60 14.16 -11.25 -8.55
N ILE A 61 13.83 -11.60 -9.79
CA ILE A 61 12.97 -10.78 -10.65
C ILE A 61 11.59 -10.63 -10.01
N TRP A 62 11.00 -11.72 -9.53
CA TRP A 62 9.70 -11.69 -8.86
C TRP A 62 9.71 -10.79 -7.62
N MET A 63 10.74 -10.90 -6.77
CA MET A 63 10.88 -10.08 -5.56
C MET A 63 11.02 -8.60 -5.89
N VAL A 64 11.83 -8.25 -6.90
CA VAL A 64 11.97 -6.85 -7.36
C VAL A 64 10.64 -6.30 -7.88
N VAL A 65 9.92 -7.09 -8.70
CA VAL A 65 8.60 -6.69 -9.22
C VAL A 65 7.59 -6.54 -8.10
N TYR A 66 7.57 -7.47 -7.15
CA TYR A 66 6.71 -7.43 -5.97
C TYR A 66 6.96 -6.16 -5.14
N THR A 67 8.21 -5.92 -4.75
CA THR A 67 8.59 -4.74 -3.96
C THR A 67 8.29 -3.47 -4.73
N PHE A 68 8.56 -3.39 -6.04
CA PHE A 68 8.24 -2.21 -6.82
C PHE A 68 6.73 -1.92 -6.88
N LEU A 69 5.89 -2.92 -7.18
CA LEU A 69 4.45 -2.71 -7.33
C LEU A 69 3.72 -2.53 -5.99
N ILE A 70 4.01 -3.38 -5.02
CA ILE A 70 3.27 -3.39 -3.75
C ILE A 70 3.80 -2.31 -2.80
N PHE A 71 5.12 -2.19 -2.66
CA PHE A 71 5.70 -1.19 -1.76
C PHE A 71 5.70 0.20 -2.41
N PHE A 72 6.33 0.38 -3.56
CA PHE A 72 6.44 1.73 -4.12
C PHE A 72 5.14 2.22 -4.74
N VAL A 73 4.51 1.48 -5.64
CA VAL A 73 3.31 2.00 -6.32
C VAL A 73 2.13 2.06 -5.34
N THR A 74 1.81 0.95 -4.68
CA THR A 74 0.54 0.87 -3.94
C THR A 74 0.55 1.71 -2.65
N VAL A 75 1.66 1.74 -1.90
CA VAL A 75 1.75 2.61 -0.70
C VAL A 75 1.71 4.08 -1.08
N ASN A 76 2.37 4.49 -2.18
CA ASN A 76 2.32 5.89 -2.63
C ASN A 76 0.93 6.30 -3.12
N VAL A 77 0.19 5.40 -3.77
CA VAL A 77 -1.22 5.68 -4.14
C VAL A 77 -2.09 5.79 -2.89
N LEU A 78 -1.89 4.95 -1.87
CA LEU A 78 -2.60 5.07 -0.60
C LEU A 78 -2.32 6.43 0.06
N LEU A 79 -1.05 6.86 0.09
CA LEU A 79 -0.67 8.17 0.61
C LEU A 79 -1.34 9.30 -0.17
N ALA A 80 -1.35 9.23 -1.51
CA ALA A 80 -2.02 10.23 -2.35
C ALA A 80 -3.50 10.36 -2.02
N ILE A 81 -4.21 9.24 -1.83
CA ILE A 81 -5.64 9.22 -1.45
C ILE A 81 -5.85 9.86 -0.07
N ILE A 82 -4.99 9.53 0.91
CA ILE A 82 -5.09 10.10 2.27
C ILE A 82 -4.84 11.61 2.23
N VAL A 83 -3.81 12.05 1.50
CA VAL A 83 -3.47 13.47 1.35
C VAL A 83 -4.61 14.23 0.68
N GLU A 84 -5.20 13.69 -0.39
CA GLU A 84 -6.34 14.31 -1.06
C GLU A 84 -7.55 14.46 -0.11
N ALA A 85 -7.86 13.42 0.67
CA ALA A 85 -8.94 13.46 1.65
C ALA A 85 -8.68 14.51 2.75
N PHE A 86 -7.44 14.59 3.25
CA PHE A 86 -7.04 15.57 4.24
C PHE A 86 -7.15 17.00 3.70
N LEU A 87 -6.65 17.24 2.48
CA LEU A 87 -6.74 18.55 1.82
C LEU A 87 -8.20 18.96 1.55
N ARG A 88 -9.07 18.02 1.18
CA ARG A 88 -10.50 18.27 0.99
C ARG A 88 -11.16 18.76 2.28
N VAL A 89 -10.88 18.12 3.41
CA VAL A 89 -11.43 18.53 4.72
C VAL A 89 -10.85 19.88 5.16
N LYS A 90 -9.53 20.06 5.00
CA LYS A 90 -8.86 21.31 5.35
C LYS A 90 -9.46 22.50 4.57
N LYS A 91 -9.69 22.34 3.27
CA LYS A 91 -10.28 23.37 2.42
C LYS A 91 -11.72 23.70 2.84
N GLY A 92 -12.53 22.69 3.17
CA GLY A 92 -13.88 22.92 3.68
C GLY A 92 -13.91 23.75 4.98
N ASN A 93 -12.97 23.51 5.89
CA ASN A 93 -12.86 24.30 7.12
C ASN A 93 -12.36 25.74 6.88
N GLU A 94 -11.47 25.94 5.91
CA GLU A 94 -10.98 27.28 5.54
C GLU A 94 -12.08 28.12 4.88
N ASP A 95 -12.90 27.51 4.01
CA ASP A 95 -14.03 28.16 3.35
C ASP A 95 -15.10 28.60 4.38
N ASP A 96 -15.42 27.75 5.36
CA ASP A 96 -16.36 28.07 6.45
C ASP A 96 -15.84 29.17 7.40
N ALA A 97 -14.54 29.19 7.68
CA ALA A 97 -13.92 30.23 8.49
C ALA A 97 -13.93 31.58 7.75
N SER A 98 -13.66 31.57 6.44
CA SER A 98 -13.69 32.77 5.60
C SER A 98 -15.11 33.34 5.48
N ALA A 99 -16.12 32.49 5.29
CA ALA A 99 -17.52 32.92 5.25
C ALA A 99 -17.98 33.60 6.56
N LYS A 100 -17.55 33.08 7.72
CA LYS A 100 -17.84 33.70 9.03
C LYS A 100 -17.16 35.06 9.19
N ASN A 101 -15.92 35.20 8.72
CA ASN A 101 -15.20 36.47 8.78
C ASN A 101 -15.83 37.53 7.85
N ILE A 102 -16.23 37.15 6.63
CA ILE A 102 -16.94 38.06 5.71
C ILE A 102 -18.29 38.50 6.28
N LEU A 103 -19.04 37.60 6.90
CA LEU A 103 -20.31 37.94 7.55
C LEU A 103 -20.12 38.87 8.75
N LEU A 104 -19.08 38.66 9.55
CA LEU A 104 -18.71 39.57 10.64
C LEU A 104 -18.33 40.96 10.11
N ASP A 105 -17.55 41.05 9.03
CA ASP A 105 -17.19 42.32 8.40
C ASP A 105 -18.41 43.06 7.83
N LEU A 106 -19.37 42.34 7.22
CA LEU A 106 -20.58 42.94 6.65
C LEU A 106 -21.54 43.46 7.74
N LEU A 107 -21.60 42.80 8.90
CA LEU A 107 -22.50 43.16 9.99
C LEU A 107 -21.93 44.27 10.91
N LEU A 108 -20.62 44.52 10.81
CA LEU A 108 -19.91 45.59 11.53
C LEU A 108 -19.76 46.89 10.72
N LEU A 109 -20.19 46.93 9.47
CA LEU A 109 -20.30 48.17 8.71
C LEU A 109 -21.49 49.01 9.25
N PRO A 110 -21.28 50.30 9.57
CA PRO A 110 -22.30 51.17 10.16
C PRO A 110 -23.48 51.49 9.23
#